data_AF-A0A7W4VT12-F1
#
_entry.id   AF-A0A7W4VT12-F1
#
_cell.length_a   1.000
_cell.length_b   1.000
_cell.length_c   1.000
_cell.angle_alpha   90.00
_cell.angle_beta   90.00
_cell.angle_gamma   90.00
#
_symmetry.space_group_name_H-M   'P 1'
#
loop_
_entity.id
_entity.type
_entity.pdbx_description
1 polymer ?
#
loop_
_entity_poly.entity_id
_entity_poly.type
_entity_poly.pdbx_seq_one_letter_code
_entity_poly.pdbx_strand_id
1 'polypeptide(L)'
;MTREPSPVTGEGFGSLSEALTDAEFRIAREDLGLTMEHVAARLGVAERTVRRWEAGTSRIPAGVAEQVGDLTDQADAQVDAWATRLLDVAEPVLVIPREGERDGWPASWWRALAARIVERVDGLRVVYADES
;
A
#
# COMPACT_ATOMS: atom_id res chain seq x y z
N MET A 1 -36.58 4.49 7.26
CA MET A 1 -35.67 5.55 7.74
C MET A 1 -34.24 5.02 7.60
N THR A 2 -33.67 5.17 6.40
CA THR A 2 -32.28 4.86 6.09
C THR A 2 -31.84 6.00 5.19
N ARG A 3 -31.02 6.94 5.69
CA ARG A 3 -30.46 7.99 4.84
C ARG A 3 -29.34 7.35 4.04
N GLU A 4 -29.54 7.21 2.74
CA GLU A 4 -28.48 6.93 1.79
C GLU A 4 -27.41 8.04 1.90
N PRO A 5 -26.11 7.73 1.95
CA PRO A 5 -25.10 8.76 1.91
C PRO A 5 -25.15 9.46 0.54
N SER A 6 -25.35 10.77 0.55
CA SER A 6 -25.38 11.59 -0.66
C SER A 6 -24.02 11.53 -1.38
N PRO A 7 -23.98 11.46 -2.73
CA PRO A 7 -22.75 11.59 -3.48
C PRO A 7 -22.20 13.02 -3.27
N VAL A 8 -21.01 13.12 -2.69
CA VAL A 8 -20.29 14.40 -2.61
C VAL A 8 -19.74 14.68 -4.01
N THR A 9 -20.36 15.62 -4.71
CA THR A 9 -19.93 16.12 -6.02
C THR A 9 -18.52 16.70 -5.90
N GLY A 10 -17.57 16.04 -6.58
CA GLY A 10 -16.18 16.45 -6.65
C GLY A 10 -16.01 17.65 -7.58
N GLU A 11 -16.11 18.85 -7.03
CA GLU A 11 -15.55 20.07 -7.62
C GLU A 11 -14.99 20.94 -6.48
N GLY A 12 -13.67 20.88 -6.30
CA GLY A 12 -12.95 21.73 -5.33
C GLY A 12 -11.89 21.06 -4.44
N PHE A 13 -11.01 20.20 -4.98
CA PHE A 13 -9.82 19.70 -4.24
C PHE A 13 -8.60 20.64 -4.33
N GLY A 14 -8.82 21.93 -4.60
CA GLY A 14 -7.78 22.96 -4.58
C GLY A 14 -7.95 23.86 -3.37
N SER A 15 -7.63 23.37 -2.17
CA SER A 15 -7.26 24.13 -0.93
C SER A 15 -7.32 23.29 0.38
N LEU A 16 -7.59 21.97 0.31
CA LEU A 16 -7.51 20.99 1.44
C LEU A 16 -6.24 20.10 1.37
N SER A 17 -5.27 20.52 0.56
CA SER A 17 -4.24 19.69 -0.10
C SER A 17 -3.07 19.21 0.77
N GLU A 18 -3.23 19.01 2.08
CA GLU A 18 -2.11 18.59 2.94
C GLU A 18 -2.40 17.43 3.91
N ALA A 19 -3.65 17.08 4.23
CA ALA A 19 -3.94 16.01 5.20
C ALA A 19 -4.91 14.97 4.66
N LEU A 20 -4.51 13.70 4.69
CA LEU A 20 -5.36 12.56 4.34
C LEU A 20 -6.60 12.48 5.25
N THR A 21 -7.72 12.07 4.67
CA THR A 21 -8.88 11.57 5.43
C THR A 21 -8.61 10.18 6.01
N ASP A 22 -9.41 9.75 6.98
CA ASP A 22 -9.35 8.41 7.56
C ASP A 22 -9.53 7.31 6.49
N ALA A 23 -10.44 7.53 5.55
CA ALA A 23 -10.71 6.62 4.45
C ALA A 23 -9.54 6.54 3.46
N GLU A 24 -9.00 7.68 3.02
CA GLU A 24 -7.86 7.71 2.09
C GLU A 24 -6.63 7.03 2.70
N PHE A 25 -6.34 7.29 3.97
CA PHE A 25 -5.23 6.65 4.68
C PHE A 25 -5.41 5.13 4.76
N ARG A 26 -6.63 4.68 5.10
CA ARG A 26 -6.94 3.26 5.18
C ARG A 26 -6.79 2.57 3.82
N ILE A 27 -7.32 3.19 2.76
CA ILE A 27 -7.20 2.69 1.38
C ILE A 27 -5.72 2.57 1.00
N ALA A 28 -4.93 3.61 1.19
CA ALA A 28 -3.50 3.59 0.85
C ALA A 28 -2.76 2.50 1.63
N ARG A 29 -3.02 2.35 2.94
CA ARG A 29 -2.40 1.30 3.76
C ARG A 29 -2.74 -0.11 3.26
N GLU A 30 -4.02 -0.35 2.97
CA GLU A 30 -4.49 -1.66 2.53
C GLU A 30 -4.01 -1.99 1.11
N ASP A 31 -3.95 -1.00 0.22
CA ASP A 31 -3.39 -1.13 -1.14
C ASP A 31 -1.91 -1.50 -1.11
N LEU A 32 -1.13 -0.91 -0.19
CA LEU A 32 0.26 -1.27 0.06
C LEU A 32 0.43 -2.63 0.76
N GLY A 33 -0.65 -3.30 1.13
CA GLY A 33 -0.61 -4.57 1.85
C GLY A 33 -0.03 -4.44 3.27
N LEU A 34 -0.16 -3.28 3.91
CA LEU A 34 0.39 -3.03 5.24
C LEU A 34 -0.68 -3.23 6.33
N THR A 35 -0.27 -3.79 7.47
CA THR A 35 -1.10 -3.77 8.69
C THR A 35 -0.96 -2.43 9.41
N MET A 36 -1.84 -2.17 10.39
CA MET A 36 -1.70 -0.98 11.24
C MET A 36 -0.35 -0.92 11.96
N GLU A 37 0.16 -2.07 12.40
CA GLU A 37 1.47 -2.17 13.06
C GLU A 37 2.61 -1.83 12.09
N HIS A 38 2.60 -2.40 10.88
CA HIS A 38 3.63 -2.14 9.89
C HIS A 38 3.66 -0.67 9.47
N VAL A 39 2.51 -0.08 9.15
CA VAL A 39 2.49 1.34 8.77
C VAL A 39 2.88 2.23 9.95
N ALA A 40 2.49 1.90 11.17
CA ALA A 40 2.86 2.66 12.36
C ALA A 40 4.39 2.69 12.55
N ALA A 41 5.04 1.53 12.39
CA ALA A 41 6.49 1.42 12.45
C ALA A 41 7.18 2.28 11.38
N ARG A 42 6.64 2.34 10.15
CA ARG A 42 7.21 3.17 9.07
C ARG A 42 6.98 4.66 9.25
N LEU A 43 5.85 5.04 9.83
CA LEU A 43 5.53 6.45 10.14
C LEU A 43 6.16 6.93 11.46
N GLY A 44 6.79 6.04 12.24
CA GLY A 44 7.38 6.38 13.53
C GLY A 44 6.34 6.72 14.61
N VAL A 45 5.16 6.12 14.54
CA VAL A 45 4.06 6.34 15.49
C VAL A 45 3.65 5.04 16.17
N ALA A 46 2.85 5.12 17.23
CA ALA A 46 2.28 3.93 17.85
C ALA A 46 1.08 3.40 17.04
N GLU A 47 0.88 2.07 16.99
CA GLU A 47 -0.27 1.44 16.31
C GLU A 47 -1.62 2.03 16.77
N ARG A 48 -1.75 2.33 18.07
CA ARG A 48 -2.96 2.96 18.63
C ARG A 48 -3.29 4.32 17.99
N THR A 49 -2.29 5.03 17.49
CA THR A 49 -2.47 6.32 16.80
C THR A 49 -3.08 6.07 15.43
N VAL A 50 -2.55 5.10 14.67
CA VAL A 50 -3.11 4.66 13.38
C VAL A 50 -4.55 4.19 13.54
N ARG A 51 -4.84 3.38 14.56
CA ARG A 51 -6.22 2.94 14.85
C ARG A 51 -7.18 4.10 15.09
N ARG A 52 -6.74 5.17 15.78
CA ARG A 52 -7.56 6.36 16.03
C ARG A 52 -7.80 7.17 14.76
N TRP A 53 -6.80 7.27 13.90
CA TRP A 53 -6.90 7.90 12.59
C TRP A 53 -7.94 7.20 11.73
N GLU A 54 -7.85 5.88 11.55
CA GLU A 54 -8.82 5.13 10.73
C GLU A 54 -10.23 5.06 11.33
N ALA A 55 -10.36 5.23 12.64
CA ALA A 55 -11.66 5.38 13.29
C ALA A 55 -12.25 6.79 13.15
N GLY A 56 -11.54 7.74 12.52
CA GLY A 56 -11.94 9.15 12.43
C GLY A 56 -11.94 9.89 13.77
N THR A 57 -11.42 9.26 14.83
CA THR A 57 -11.43 9.82 16.21
C THR A 57 -10.28 10.80 16.47
N SER A 58 -9.30 10.86 15.58
CA SER A 58 -8.22 11.82 15.59
C SER A 58 -7.88 12.23 14.17
N ARG A 59 -7.52 13.50 13.98
CA ARG A 59 -7.03 14.01 12.69
C ARG A 59 -5.66 13.39 12.37
N ILE A 60 -5.45 13.09 11.08
CA ILE A 60 -4.17 12.71 10.53
C ILE A 60 -3.31 13.96 10.32
N PRO A 61 -2.07 14.03 10.83
CA PRO A 61 -1.16 15.14 10.60
C PRO A 61 -0.83 15.30 9.11
N ALA A 62 -0.62 16.55 8.66
CA ALA A 62 -0.32 16.83 7.26
C ALA A 62 0.91 16.08 6.73
N GLY A 63 2.01 16.05 7.50
CA GLY A 63 3.24 15.33 7.11
C GLY A 63 3.05 13.83 6.90
N VAL A 64 1.97 13.22 7.40
CA VAL A 64 1.68 11.80 7.13
C VAL A 64 1.25 11.59 5.68
N ALA A 65 0.63 12.58 5.04
CA ALA A 65 0.28 12.48 3.62
C ALA A 65 1.54 12.33 2.75
N GLU A 66 2.56 13.14 3.02
CA GLU A 66 3.89 13.05 2.38
C GLU A 66 4.53 11.67 2.62
N GLN A 67 4.58 11.22 3.88
CA GLN A 67 5.15 9.92 4.23
C GLN A 67 4.43 8.74 3.58
N VAL A 68 3.10 8.80 3.43
CA VAL A 68 2.32 7.78 2.70
C VAL A 68 2.59 7.87 1.20
N GLY A 69 2.75 9.08 0.66
CA GLY A 69 3.25 9.30 -0.70
C GLY A 69 4.60 8.62 -0.93
N ASP A 70 5.57 8.84 -0.06
CA ASP A 70 6.90 8.21 -0.14
C ASP A 70 6.84 6.67 -0.09
N LEU A 71 5.91 6.10 0.69
CA LEU A 71 5.70 4.66 0.72
C LEU A 71 5.10 4.16 -0.60
N THR A 72 4.19 4.93 -1.20
CA THR A 72 3.58 4.62 -2.50
C THR A 72 4.63 4.68 -3.61
N ASP A 73 5.45 5.72 -3.63
CA ASP A 73 6.55 5.86 -4.59
C ASP A 73 7.57 4.72 -4.47
N GLN A 74 7.86 4.26 -3.24
CA GLN A 74 8.70 3.09 -3.01
C GLN A 74 8.07 1.78 -3.51
N ALA A 75 6.75 1.63 -3.42
CA ALA A 75 6.05 0.49 -4.00
C ALA A 75 6.16 0.54 -5.53
N ASP A 76 5.86 1.69 -6.12
CA ASP A 76 5.84 1.91 -7.57
C ASP A 76 7.21 1.64 -8.18
N ALA A 77 8.26 2.20 -7.58
CA ALA A 77 9.64 1.97 -8.01
C ALA A 77 10.03 0.48 -7.93
N GLN A 78 9.57 -0.25 -6.91
CA GLN A 78 9.81 -1.70 -6.82
C GLN A 78 9.05 -2.47 -7.89
N VAL A 79 7.77 -2.15 -8.14
CA VAL A 79 6.98 -2.77 -9.20
C VAL A 79 7.66 -2.55 -10.55
N ASP A 80 8.06 -1.32 -10.86
CA ASP A 80 8.72 -0.99 -12.13
C ASP A 80 10.05 -1.71 -12.29
N ALA A 81 10.86 -1.76 -11.23
CA ALA A 81 12.15 -2.44 -11.26
C ALA A 81 11.99 -3.96 -11.43
N TRP A 82 10.95 -4.58 -10.86
CA TRP A 82 10.67 -6.00 -11.06
C TRP A 82 10.07 -6.27 -12.45
N ALA A 83 9.08 -5.49 -12.87
CA ALA A 83 8.46 -5.62 -14.18
C ALA A 83 9.50 -5.50 -15.30
N THR A 84 10.36 -4.47 -15.25
CA THR A 84 11.45 -4.28 -16.22
C THR A 84 12.36 -5.50 -16.33
N ARG A 85 12.71 -6.13 -15.20
CA ARG A 85 13.58 -7.32 -15.21
C ARG A 85 12.90 -8.57 -15.77
N LEU A 86 11.57 -8.67 -15.62
CA LEU A 86 10.81 -9.86 -15.96
C LEU A 86 10.27 -9.84 -17.40
N LEU A 87 10.11 -8.66 -18.01
CA LEU A 87 9.60 -8.53 -19.38
C LEU A 87 10.45 -9.25 -20.44
N ASP A 88 11.77 -9.36 -20.23
CA ASP A 88 12.69 -10.03 -21.16
C ASP A 88 12.88 -11.53 -20.86
N VAL A 89 12.17 -12.08 -19.87
CA VAL A 89 12.28 -13.49 -19.48
C VAL A 89 11.21 -14.30 -20.18
N ALA A 90 11.61 -15.38 -20.87
CA ALA A 90 10.69 -16.24 -21.64
C ALA A 90 9.61 -16.92 -20.77
N GLU A 91 9.97 -17.31 -19.54
CA GLU A 91 9.05 -17.90 -18.56
C GLU A 91 9.25 -17.17 -17.21
N PRO A 92 8.64 -15.98 -17.05
CA PRO A 92 8.90 -15.14 -15.90
C PRO A 92 8.28 -15.74 -14.64
N VAL A 93 9.10 -15.84 -13.59
CA VAL A 93 8.67 -16.30 -12.26
C VAL A 93 9.07 -15.27 -11.21
N LEU A 94 8.10 -14.83 -10.40
CA LEU A 94 8.33 -14.00 -9.23
C LEU A 94 8.15 -14.85 -7.96
N VAL A 95 9.22 -14.98 -7.19
CA VAL A 95 9.20 -15.67 -5.89
C VAL A 95 8.93 -14.64 -4.79
N ILE A 96 7.92 -14.87 -3.95
CA ILE A 96 7.58 -14.02 -2.80
C ILE A 96 7.58 -14.81 -1.48
N PRO A 97 7.85 -14.16 -0.33
CA PRO A 97 7.72 -14.84 0.96
C PRO A 97 6.26 -15.25 1.22
N ARG A 98 6.06 -16.41 1.84
CA ARG A 98 4.74 -16.83 2.32
C ARG A 98 4.37 -16.09 3.60
N GLU A 99 5.29 -16.04 4.55
CA GLU A 99 5.08 -15.40 5.86
C GLU A 99 6.34 -14.62 6.24
N GLY A 100 6.26 -13.89 7.36
CA GLY A 100 7.36 -13.07 7.85
C GLY A 100 7.67 -11.88 6.94
N GLU A 101 8.94 -11.51 6.91
CA GLU A 101 9.44 -10.35 6.19
C GLU A 101 10.55 -10.75 5.22
N ARG A 102 10.64 -10.03 4.10
CA ARG A 102 11.78 -10.04 3.19
C ARG A 102 12.19 -8.62 2.88
N ASP A 103 13.48 -8.33 2.99
CA ASP A 103 14.05 -6.98 2.81
C ASP A 103 13.38 -5.92 3.69
N GLY A 104 13.00 -6.31 4.90
CA GLY A 104 12.29 -5.47 5.89
C GLY A 104 10.83 -5.21 5.57
N TRP A 105 10.25 -5.83 4.54
CA TRP A 105 8.83 -5.69 4.18
C TRP A 105 8.05 -6.98 4.46
N PRO A 106 6.82 -6.88 4.97
CA PRO A 106 6.01 -8.05 5.28
C PRO A 106 5.59 -8.81 4.02
N ALA A 107 5.28 -10.09 4.16
CA ALA A 107 4.79 -10.89 3.05
C ALA A 107 3.55 -10.31 2.36
N SER A 108 2.68 -9.58 3.07
CA SER A 108 1.52 -8.90 2.50
C SER A 108 1.89 -7.74 1.57
N TRP A 109 2.99 -7.01 1.84
CA TRP A 109 3.54 -6.02 0.91
C TRP A 109 3.98 -6.68 -0.40
N TRP A 110 4.72 -7.79 -0.31
CA TRP A 110 5.17 -8.52 -1.49
C TRP A 110 4.03 -9.11 -2.31
N ARG A 111 2.93 -9.51 -1.68
CA ARG A 111 1.70 -9.91 -2.38
C ARG A 111 1.04 -8.73 -3.10
N ALA A 112 0.96 -7.57 -2.47
CA ALA A 112 0.42 -6.35 -3.09
C ALA A 112 1.25 -5.94 -4.31
N LEU A 113 2.59 -5.93 -4.19
CA LEU A 113 3.46 -5.68 -5.35
C LEU A 113 3.27 -6.74 -6.43
N ALA A 114 3.23 -8.02 -6.07
CA ALA A 114 3.05 -9.11 -7.04
C ALA A 114 1.75 -8.96 -7.84
N ALA A 115 0.64 -8.55 -7.21
CA ALA A 115 -0.61 -8.28 -7.90
C ALA A 115 -0.43 -7.21 -9.00
N ARG A 116 0.27 -6.12 -8.68
CA ARG A 116 0.56 -5.01 -9.62
C ARG A 116 1.54 -5.43 -10.73
N ILE A 117 2.50 -6.30 -10.43
CA ILE A 117 3.48 -6.80 -11.43
C ILE A 117 2.79 -7.78 -12.39
N VAL A 118 1.87 -8.63 -11.92
CA VAL A 118 1.10 -9.56 -12.77
C VAL A 118 0.31 -8.81 -13.85
N GLU A 119 -0.18 -7.61 -13.56
CA GLU A 119 -0.87 -6.77 -14.55
C GLU A 119 0.06 -6.19 -15.62
N ARG A 120 1.38 -6.18 -15.39
CA ARG A 120 2.39 -5.56 -16.27
C ARG A 120 3.23 -6.58 -17.04
N VAL A 121 3.29 -7.84 -16.61
CA VAL A 121 4.16 -8.87 -17.19
C VAL A 121 3.31 -10.06 -17.64
N ASP A 122 3.13 -10.19 -18.95
CA ASP A 122 2.39 -11.30 -19.54
C ASP A 122 3.03 -12.65 -19.18
N GLY A 123 2.19 -13.62 -18.80
CA GLY A 123 2.64 -14.97 -18.47
C GLY A 123 3.35 -15.12 -17.12
N LEU A 124 3.43 -14.06 -16.29
CA LEU A 124 4.08 -14.12 -14.98
C LEU A 124 3.45 -15.19 -14.07
N ARG A 125 4.32 -16.04 -13.52
CA ARG A 125 3.97 -16.98 -12.45
C ARG A 125 4.47 -16.44 -11.12
N VAL A 126 3.58 -16.30 -10.14
CA VAL A 126 3.95 -15.97 -8.76
C VAL A 126 3.99 -17.25 -7.94
N VAL A 127 5.10 -17.51 -7.26
CA VAL A 127 5.27 -18.67 -6.37
C VAL A 127 5.76 -18.23 -5.01
N TYR A 128 5.47 -19.01 -3.98
CA TYR A 128 6.07 -18.80 -2.68
C TYR A 128 7.50 -19.34 -2.66
N ALA A 129 8.40 -18.66 -1.95
CA ALA A 129 9.68 -19.26 -1.57
C ALA A 129 9.38 -20.53 -0.77
N ASP A 130 9.87 -21.67 -1.23
CA ASP A 130 9.76 -22.93 -0.47
C ASP A 130 10.63 -22.80 0.79
N GLU A 131 10.12 -23.26 1.93
CA GLU A 131 10.89 -23.29 3.17
C GLU A 131 11.94 -24.41 3.04
N SER A 132 13.17 -24.03 2.65
CA SER A 132 14.33 -24.93 2.73
C SER A 132 14.83 -25.07 4.15
#